data_AF-A0A845BTI3-F1
#
_entry.id   AF-A0A845BTI3-F1
#
_cell.length_a   1.000
_cell.length_b   1.000
_cell.length_c   1.000
_cell.angle_alpha   90.00
_cell.angle_beta   90.00
_cell.angle_gamma   90.00
#
_symmetry.space_group_name_H-M   'P 1'
#
loop_
_entity.id
_entity.type
_entity.pdbx_description
1 polymer ?
#
loop_
_entity_poly.entity_id
_entity_poly.type
_entity_poly.pdbx_seq_one_letter_code
_entity_poly.pdbx_strand_id
1 'polypeptide(L)'
;MYQLKETNFPDPVLANKSATIYRCVQRSRKEYGDGGEGFAASLSRQDAAVCNIVRACNAALDMGQHLIRRERLGIPQSARDVFALLAQGGWIATALADSLKKMVGFRNFAGKE
;
A
#
# COMPACT_ATOMS: atom_id res chain seq x y z
N MET A 1 1.08 -38.06 -19.84
CA MET A 1 1.55 -36.70 -20.21
C MET A 1 0.35 -35.77 -20.33
N TYR A 2 -0.06 -35.14 -19.24
CA TYR A 2 -0.82 -33.89 -19.28
C TYR A 2 -0.18 -32.98 -18.25
N GLN A 3 0.91 -32.32 -18.66
CA GLN A 3 1.37 -31.11 -17.98
C GLN A 3 0.34 -30.03 -18.28
N LEU A 4 -0.58 -29.82 -17.34
CA LEU A 4 -1.34 -28.60 -17.26
C LEU A 4 -0.32 -27.46 -17.21
N LYS A 5 -0.26 -26.66 -18.29
CA LYS A 5 0.33 -25.34 -18.22
C LYS A 5 -0.44 -24.61 -17.11
N GLU A 6 0.18 -24.43 -15.96
CA GLU A 6 -0.28 -23.44 -14.99
C GLU A 6 -0.31 -22.11 -15.72
N THR A 7 -1.49 -21.74 -16.21
CA THR A 7 -1.78 -20.36 -16.56
C THR A 7 -1.58 -19.56 -15.29
N ASN A 8 -0.45 -18.86 -15.21
CA ASN A 8 -0.05 -17.99 -14.11
C ASN A 8 -1.05 -16.83 -14.00
N PHE A 9 -2.24 -17.11 -13.49
CA PHE A 9 -3.21 -16.08 -13.16
C PHE A 9 -2.63 -15.27 -12.00
N PRO A 10 -2.58 -13.93 -12.11
CA PRO A 10 -2.10 -13.10 -11.03
C PRO A 10 -2.96 -13.36 -9.79
N ASP A 11 -2.30 -13.49 -8.63
CA ASP A 11 -2.97 -13.69 -7.35
C ASP A 11 -4.10 -12.65 -7.19
N PRO A 12 -5.37 -13.07 -7.11
CA PRO A 12 -6.51 -12.15 -7.17
C PRO A 12 -6.52 -11.17 -6.00
N VAL A 13 -5.95 -11.55 -4.85
CA VAL A 13 -5.80 -10.65 -3.70
C VAL A 13 -4.80 -9.54 -4.06
N LEU A 14 -3.64 -9.90 -4.61
CA LEU A 14 -2.63 -8.93 -5.01
C LEU A 14 -3.11 -8.03 -6.15
N ALA A 15 -3.82 -8.58 -7.13
CA ALA A 15 -4.39 -7.82 -8.24
C ALA A 15 -5.40 -6.76 -7.75
N ASN A 16 -6.33 -7.16 -6.89
CA ASN A 16 -7.35 -6.27 -6.34
C ASN A 16 -6.76 -5.18 -5.44
N LYS A 17 -5.76 -5.51 -4.62
CA LYS A 17 -5.08 -4.54 -3.76
C LYS A 17 -4.22 -3.58 -4.57
N SER A 18 -3.53 -4.05 -5.61
CA SER A 18 -2.79 -3.20 -6.55
C SER A 18 -3.70 -2.20 -7.25
N ALA A 19 -4.86 -2.65 -7.75
CA ALA A 19 -5.86 -1.77 -8.35
C ALA A 19 -6.42 -0.74 -7.35
N THR A 20 -6.57 -1.13 -6.08
CA THR A 20 -7.01 -0.23 -5.00
C THR A 20 -5.97 0.85 -4.74
N ILE A 21 -4.69 0.48 -4.59
CA ILE A 21 -3.58 1.43 -4.40
C ILE A 21 -3.54 2.42 -5.55
N TYR A 22 -3.59 1.93 -6.79
CA TYR A 22 -3.58 2.77 -7.98
C TYR A 22 -4.71 3.80 -7.95
N ARG A 23 -5.96 3.38 -7.74
CA ARG A 23 -7.11 4.29 -7.68
C ARG A 23 -6.99 5.33 -6.56
N CYS A 24 -6.54 4.92 -5.38
CA CYS A 24 -6.38 5.81 -4.24
C CYS A 24 -5.30 6.87 -4.50
N VAL A 25 -4.13 6.46 -5.03
CA VAL A 25 -3.06 7.40 -5.40
C VAL A 25 -3.54 8.39 -6.46
N GLN A 26 -4.25 7.90 -7.49
CA GLN A 26 -4.79 8.77 -8.54
C GLN A 26 -5.82 9.76 -7.98
N ARG A 27 -6.70 9.32 -7.07
CA ARG A 27 -7.68 10.21 -6.46
C ARG A 27 -7.02 11.26 -5.58
N SER A 28 -6.04 10.88 -4.76
CA SER A 28 -5.28 11.82 -3.93
C SER A 28 -4.61 12.91 -4.77
N ARG A 29 -3.94 12.50 -5.87
CA ARG A 29 -3.33 13.44 -6.83
C ARG A 29 -4.35 14.35 -7.49
N LYS A 30 -5.53 13.83 -7.82
CA LYS A 30 -6.62 14.63 -8.39
C LYS A 30 -7.14 15.68 -7.42
N GLU A 31 -7.38 15.32 -6.16
CA GLU A 31 -7.83 16.30 -5.15
C GLU A 31 -6.83 17.44 -4.95
N TYR A 32 -5.53 17.10 -4.96
CA TYR A 32 -4.46 18.08 -4.90
C TYR A 32 -4.42 18.97 -6.15
N GLY A 33 -4.43 18.38 -7.35
CA GLY A 33 -4.36 19.09 -8.62
C GLY A 33 -5.58 19.98 -8.88
N ASP A 34 -6.79 19.48 -8.64
CA ASP A 34 -8.05 20.24 -8.79
C ASP A 34 -8.16 21.37 -7.75
N GLY A 35 -7.44 21.26 -6.62
CA GLY A 35 -7.41 22.29 -5.59
C GLY A 35 -6.54 23.50 -5.96
N GLY A 36 -5.50 23.32 -6.77
CA GLY A 36 -4.58 24.40 -7.19
C GLY A 36 -4.08 25.22 -6.00
N GLU A 37 -4.06 26.55 -6.16
CA GLU A 37 -3.70 27.49 -5.09
C GLU A 37 -4.67 27.46 -3.89
N GLY A 38 -5.92 27.05 -4.12
CA GLY A 38 -6.97 26.96 -3.10
C GLY A 38 -6.95 25.70 -2.24
N PHE A 39 -6.05 24.74 -2.52
CA PHE A 39 -6.01 23.46 -1.81
C PHE A 39 -5.80 23.65 -0.30
N ALA A 40 -4.88 24.56 0.08
CA ALA A 40 -4.58 24.85 1.49
C ALA A 40 -5.77 25.46 2.26
N ALA A 41 -6.73 26.07 1.56
CA ALA A 41 -7.92 26.67 2.16
C ALA A 41 -9.11 25.69 2.24
N SER A 42 -9.05 24.54 1.56
CA SER A 42 -10.14 23.56 1.52
C SER A 42 -9.82 22.33 2.35
N LEU A 43 -10.27 22.32 3.62
CA LEU A 43 -10.11 21.17 4.51
C LEU A 43 -10.73 19.89 3.92
N SER A 44 -11.92 19.98 3.33
CA SER A 44 -12.56 18.83 2.69
C SER A 44 -11.70 18.17 1.60
N ARG A 45 -10.97 18.96 0.79
CA ARG A 45 -10.05 18.42 -0.21
C ARG A 45 -8.79 17.82 0.41
N GLN A 46 -8.28 18.44 1.47
CA GLN A 46 -7.15 17.91 2.23
C GLN A 46 -7.51 16.55 2.85
N ASP A 47 -8.66 16.47 3.54
CA ASP A 47 -9.15 15.25 4.16
C ASP A 47 -9.38 14.15 3.11
N ALA A 48 -9.98 14.50 1.97
CA ALA A 48 -10.16 13.56 0.87
C ALA A 48 -8.81 13.06 0.31
N ALA A 49 -7.81 13.95 0.14
CA ALA A 49 -6.49 13.57 -0.34
C ALA A 49 -5.75 12.66 0.65
N VAL A 50 -5.78 13.01 1.94
CA VAL A 50 -5.16 12.25 3.04
C VAL A 50 -5.83 10.89 3.23
N CYS A 51 -7.17 10.84 3.23
CA CYS A 51 -7.93 9.60 3.33
C CYS A 51 -7.56 8.62 2.22
N ASN A 52 -7.40 9.10 0.99
CA ASN A 52 -6.95 8.26 -0.12
C ASN A 52 -5.51 7.74 0.08
N ILE A 53 -4.58 8.57 0.61
CA ILE A 53 -3.23 8.10 0.93
C ILE A 53 -3.29 7.00 2.00
N VAL A 54 -4.03 7.21 3.09
CA VAL A 54 -4.20 6.23 4.17
C VAL A 54 -4.78 4.91 3.64
N ARG A 55 -5.76 4.96 2.73
CA ARG A 55 -6.34 3.77 2.09
C ARG A 55 -5.31 3.02 1.23
N ALA A 56 -4.48 3.74 0.48
CA ALA A 56 -3.38 3.12 -0.28
C ALA A 56 -2.37 2.44 0.66
N CYS A 57 -2.03 3.09 1.78
CA CYS A 57 -1.13 2.52 2.80
C CYS A 57 -1.67 1.20 3.37
N ASN A 58 -2.95 1.16 3.71
CA ASN A 58 -3.60 -0.04 4.24
C ASN A 58 -3.63 -1.16 3.21
N ALA A 59 -3.97 -0.86 1.95
CA ALA A 59 -3.93 -1.86 0.89
C ALA A 59 -2.51 -2.42 0.66
N ALA A 60 -1.47 -1.60 0.78
CA ALA A 60 -0.08 -2.04 0.69
C ALA A 60 0.32 -2.96 1.85
N LEU A 61 -0.12 -2.63 3.07
CA LEU A 61 0.12 -3.45 4.25
C LEU A 61 -0.59 -4.81 4.14
N ASP A 62 -1.84 -4.81 3.70
CA ASP A 62 -2.63 -6.04 3.48
C ASP A 62 -1.96 -6.98 2.47
N MET A 63 -1.43 -6.43 1.35
CA MET A 63 -0.66 -7.23 0.39
C MET A 63 0.58 -7.84 1.02
N GLY A 64 1.31 -7.05 1.82
CA GLY A 64 2.49 -7.54 2.49
C GLY A 64 2.19 -8.67 3.48
N GLN A 65 1.12 -8.53 4.26
CA GLN A 65 0.67 -9.56 5.18
C GLN A 65 0.20 -10.83 4.46
N HIS A 66 -0.47 -10.69 3.31
CA HIS A 66 -0.87 -11.81 2.47
C HIS A 66 0.36 -12.57 1.95
N LEU A 67 1.35 -11.85 1.41
CA LEU A 67 2.60 -12.43 0.94
C LEU A 67 3.38 -13.13 2.07
N ILE A 68 3.52 -12.51 3.24
CA ILE A 68 4.21 -13.13 4.38
C ILE A 68 3.58 -14.48 4.77
N ARG A 69 2.25 -14.56 4.78
CA ARG A 69 1.53 -15.81 5.10
C ARG A 69 1.70 -16.85 4.01
N ARG A 70 1.58 -16.44 2.74
CA ARG A 70 1.69 -17.32 1.58
C ARG A 70 3.09 -17.94 1.46
N GLU A 71 4.11 -17.11 1.66
CA GLU A 71 5.53 -17.46 1.47
C GLU A 71 6.24 -17.86 2.77
N ARG A 72 5.52 -17.84 3.91
CA ARG A 72 6.01 -18.22 5.24
C ARG A 72 7.27 -17.45 5.67
N LEU A 73 7.29 -16.14 5.45
CA LEU A 73 8.46 -15.28 5.68
C LEU A 73 8.73 -14.95 7.16
N GLY A 74 7.89 -15.44 8.08
CA GLY A 74 7.99 -15.18 9.52
C GLY A 74 6.76 -14.48 10.10
N ILE A 75 6.86 -14.03 11.35
CA ILE A 75 5.75 -13.42 12.10
C ILE A 75 6.07 -11.95 12.36
N PRO A 76 5.42 -10.99 11.66
CA PRO A 76 5.65 -9.56 11.90
C PRO A 76 5.12 -9.16 13.28
N GLN A 77 5.92 -8.42 14.06
CA GLN A 77 5.50 -7.85 15.36
C GLN A 77 4.94 -6.43 15.20
N SER A 78 5.16 -5.80 14.05
CA SER A 78 4.68 -4.47 13.73
C SER A 78 4.32 -4.33 12.24
N ALA A 79 3.59 -3.26 11.89
CA ALA A 79 3.33 -2.93 10.49
C ALA A 79 4.61 -2.57 9.70
N ARG A 80 5.66 -2.09 10.38
CA ARG A 80 6.97 -1.85 9.74
C ARG A 80 7.69 -3.16 9.44
N ASP A 81 7.51 -4.16 10.31
CA ASP A 81 8.13 -5.48 10.14
C ASP A 81 7.60 -6.19 8.90
N VAL A 82 6.35 -5.94 8.52
CA VAL A 82 5.79 -6.48 7.27
C VAL A 82 6.70 -6.14 6.09
N PHE A 83 7.07 -4.87 5.92
CA PHE A 83 7.93 -4.45 4.81
C PHE A 83 9.39 -4.89 5.01
N ALA A 84 9.86 -5.04 6.25
CA ALA A 84 11.18 -5.59 6.53
C ALA A 84 11.30 -7.06 6.09
N LEU A 85 10.31 -7.90 6.45
CA LEU A 85 10.26 -9.31 6.08
C LEU A 85 10.16 -9.52 4.57
N LEU A 86 9.38 -8.68 3.87
CA LEU A 86 9.30 -8.75 2.41
C LEU A 86 10.65 -8.42 1.74
N ALA A 87 11.38 -7.42 2.24
CA ALA A 87 12.70 -7.09 1.71
C ALA A 87 13.72 -8.20 2.00
N GLN A 88 13.70 -8.77 3.20
CA GLN A 88 14.55 -9.90 3.58
C GLN A 88 14.26 -11.14 2.71
N GLY A 89 12.99 -11.38 2.38
CA GLY A 89 12.56 -12.43 1.47
C GLY A 89 12.75 -12.12 -0.03
N GLY A 90 13.35 -10.98 -0.39
CA GLY A 90 13.60 -10.60 -1.77
C GLY A 90 12.38 -10.18 -2.60
N TRP A 91 11.21 -10.01 -1.98
CA TRP A 91 9.97 -9.65 -2.66
C TRP A 91 9.91 -8.18 -3.08
N ILE A 92 10.59 -7.32 -2.34
CA ILE A 92 10.71 -5.88 -2.64
C ILE A 92 12.14 -5.40 -2.39
N ALA A 93 12.55 -4.35 -3.10
CA ALA A 93 13.83 -3.70 -2.83
C ALA A 93 13.84 -3.05 -1.44
N THR A 94 15.00 -3.09 -0.76
CA THR A 94 15.19 -2.47 0.56
C THR A 94 14.80 -0.99 0.57
N ALA A 95 15.15 -0.23 -0.47
CA ALA A 95 14.80 1.19 -0.60
C ALA A 95 13.28 1.43 -0.66
N LEU A 96 12.54 0.52 -1.30
CA LEU A 96 11.08 0.57 -1.32
C LEU A 96 10.52 0.25 0.06
N ALA A 97 11.05 -0.79 0.72
CA ALA A 97 10.65 -1.14 2.09
C ALA A 97 10.85 0.04 3.05
N ASP A 98 11.96 0.76 2.96
CA ASP A 98 12.23 1.91 3.84
C ASP A 98 11.26 3.07 3.61
N SER A 99 10.88 3.32 2.34
CA SER A 99 9.82 4.28 2.01
C SER A 99 8.48 3.86 2.61
N LEU A 100 8.11 2.58 2.49
CA LEU A 100 6.84 2.05 3.02
C LEU A 100 6.81 2.03 4.57
N LYS A 101 7.93 1.80 5.24
CA LYS A 101 8.04 1.90 6.71
C LYS A 101 7.80 3.34 7.20
N LYS A 102 8.27 4.35 6.46
CA LYS A 102 8.01 5.77 6.76
C LYS A 102 6.54 6.12 6.57
N MET A 103 5.94 5.60 5.49
CA MET A 103 4.51 5.72 5.20
C MET A 103 3.62 5.15 6.33
N VAL A 104 4.00 4.04 6.97
CA VAL A 104 3.30 3.52 8.16
C VAL A 104 3.28 4.55 9.30
N GLY A 105 4.36 5.30 9.48
CA GLY A 105 4.43 6.40 10.44
C GLY A 105 3.44 7.52 10.10
N PHE A 106 3.39 7.93 8.83
CA PHE A 106 2.42 8.92 8.34
C PHE A 106 0.98 8.48 8.62
N ARG A 107 0.62 7.23 8.28
CA ARG A 107 -0.73 6.70 8.52
C ARG A 107 -1.13 6.79 10.00
N ASN A 108 -0.23 6.43 10.92
CA ASN A 108 -0.53 6.45 12.36
C ASN A 108 -0.70 7.88 12.90
N PHE A 109 -0.16 8.89 12.22
CA PHE A 109 -0.37 10.30 12.53
C PHE A 109 -1.69 10.79 11.92
N ALA A 110 -1.89 10.55 10.62
CA ALA A 110 -3.03 11.05 9.86
C ALA A 110 -4.36 10.31 10.12
N GLY A 111 -4.32 9.11 10.72
CA GLY A 111 -5.52 8.32 11.05
C GLY A 111 -6.02 8.49 12.50
N LYS A 112 -5.53 9.51 13.22
CA LYS A 112 -5.91 9.81 14.62
C LYS A 112 -7.01 10.88 14.75
N GLU A 113 -7.86 11.01 13.74
CA GLU A 113 -9.03 11.90 13.77
C GLU A 113 -10.31 11.15 14.14
#